data_AF-A0A0Q3G752-F1
#
_entry.id   AF-A0A0Q3G752-F1
#
_cell.length_a   1.000
_cell.length_b   1.000
_cell.length_c   1.000
_cell.angle_alpha   90.00
_cell.angle_beta   90.00
_cell.angle_gamma   90.00
#
_symmetry.space_group_name_H-M   'P 1'
#
loop_
_entity.id
_entity.type
_entity.pdbx_description
1 polymer ?
#
loop_
_entity_poly.entity_id
_entity_poly.type
_entity_poly.pdbx_seq_one_letter_code
_entity_poly.pdbx_strand_id
1 'polypeptide(L)'
;MGFFAASGLLLLLLPVALLATAGEGAGKRAPPHRILVDTDVDTDDLFAILYLLKHDRAEFDVQAITINTNSWTDAGHAGNQLYDLLYMMGRDDIAVGVGGEGGISDDGRMYPDIGGYFPIIDQEMSTVGGCRYRQSIPQGGGGRLDINANYGVRRAFLPQGKRSYSPLQQPTTQQVMIDTISAGPTNVFLIGTHTNFALFLMNNPHLKENVKHIYIMGGGVRSRNPTGCCLKNDTLCVPRQCGDHGNMFTTYTKNPYAEFNIFGDPFGAYQVFHSGIPVTLVPLDATNTIPITEAFFKAFEEQQSTYEAQYSFQSLKITRDTWFDDQFYASYFMWDSFMSGVALSIIRNGQKPNGENDFAEMELMNITVVTSNEPYGVHDGSNPFFDGHASPKFNLLEGGVHSGHVQTGLDDSFCVLKGSIKGKCQDGYTKEMEGPDSVAVLVAVKAKPNRNVKSPLDREFFENFLEVLNRPEHTGQFNFTNQFPRYKEIMYKPDFKHQIKGKPVIFDMDMSPGDFVALMCLLKAPLAAIDLRGILVSGNGWANPATVDIIYDVLHMMGRDDIPVGLGNITALRSPDLGCEYVKAIPHGSGGFLDTDTLFGLARVLPRSPRSEIWCS
;
A
#
# COMPACT_ATOMS: atom_id res chain seq x y z
N MET A 1 -17.36 -3.59 86.83
CA MET A 1 -18.79 -3.45 87.16
C MET A 1 -19.37 -2.41 86.22
N GLY A 2 -20.63 -2.62 85.82
CA GLY A 2 -21.34 -1.94 84.74
C GLY A 2 -21.44 -0.43 84.80
N PHE A 3 -22.17 0.23 83.91
CA PHE A 3 -22.96 -0.17 82.74
C PHE A 3 -23.53 1.17 82.20
N PHE A 4 -24.12 1.11 81.02
CA PHE A 4 -25.11 2.01 80.43
C PHE A 4 -24.70 3.20 79.58
N ALA A 5 -25.35 3.15 78.43
CA ALA A 5 -25.19 3.90 77.22
C ALA A 5 -26.31 4.94 77.05
N ALA A 6 -26.03 5.85 76.12
CA ALA A 6 -26.95 6.47 75.16
C ALA A 6 -28.02 7.43 75.71
N SER A 7 -28.04 8.66 75.17
CA SER A 7 -28.76 8.93 73.90
C SER A 7 -28.79 10.42 73.55
N GLY A 8 -28.56 10.72 72.26
CA GLY A 8 -29.21 11.79 71.50
C GLY A 8 -28.63 13.21 71.58
N LEU A 9 -28.15 13.75 70.45
CA LEU A 9 -28.93 14.62 69.57
C LEU A 9 -28.09 15.09 68.36
N LEU A 10 -28.74 15.18 67.20
CA LEU A 10 -28.21 15.61 65.91
C LEU A 10 -28.09 17.15 65.84
N LEU A 11 -26.99 17.69 65.29
CA LEU A 11 -26.91 19.08 64.81
C LEU A 11 -25.94 19.18 63.62
N LEU A 12 -26.46 19.74 62.52
CA LEU A 12 -25.77 19.97 61.25
C LEU A 12 -24.59 20.95 61.41
N LEU A 13 -23.46 20.64 60.75
CA LEU A 13 -22.38 21.60 60.49
C LEU A 13 -22.02 21.58 58.99
N LEU A 14 -22.18 22.74 58.36
CA LEU A 14 -21.68 23.08 57.02
C LEU A 14 -20.13 23.10 57.02
N PRO A 15 -19.43 22.53 56.01
CA PRO A 15 -17.99 22.71 55.88
C PRO A 15 -17.67 23.97 55.07
N VAL A 16 -16.78 24.76 55.65
CA VAL A 16 -16.13 25.96 55.11
C VAL A 16 -15.26 25.57 53.91
N ALA A 17 -15.39 26.31 52.81
CA ALA A 17 -14.54 26.16 51.62
C ALA A 17 -13.13 26.70 51.90
N LEU A 18 -12.11 25.83 51.83
CA LEU A 18 -10.72 26.25 51.67
C LEU A 18 -10.43 26.44 50.18
N LEU A 19 -10.16 27.69 49.80
CA LEU A 19 -9.51 28.03 48.53
C LEU A 19 -8.03 27.62 48.61
N ALA A 20 -7.69 26.51 47.95
CA ALA A 20 -6.31 26.18 47.63
C ALA A 20 -5.95 26.82 46.29
N THR A 21 -5.06 27.83 46.33
CA THR A 21 -4.36 28.35 45.16
C THR A 21 -3.32 27.32 44.71
N ALA A 22 -3.67 26.50 43.72
CA ALA A 22 -2.72 25.64 43.01
C ALA A 22 -2.11 26.40 41.82
N GLY A 23 -0.78 26.36 41.73
CA GLY A 23 0.02 27.24 40.89
C GLY A 23 -0.19 27.15 39.38
N GLU A 24 0.00 28.29 38.73
CA GLU A 24 0.32 28.40 37.31
C GLU A 24 1.74 27.86 37.05
N GLY A 25 1.92 27.14 35.92
CA GLY A 25 3.24 26.98 35.33
C GLY A 25 3.73 25.57 35.01
N ALA A 26 2.86 24.61 34.69
CA ALA A 26 3.23 23.48 33.83
C ALA A 26 2.36 23.58 32.57
N GLY A 27 2.92 24.16 31.50
CA GLY A 27 2.20 24.26 30.23
C GLY A 27 1.74 22.88 29.79
N LYS A 28 0.43 22.62 29.76
CA LYS A 28 -0.11 21.41 29.15
C LYS A 28 0.30 21.43 27.69
N ARG A 29 1.20 20.51 27.30
CA ARG A 29 1.56 20.27 25.90
C ARG A 29 0.27 20.05 25.11
N ALA A 30 0.14 20.68 23.94
CA ALA A 30 -1.01 20.47 23.08
C ALA A 30 -1.15 18.96 22.79
N PRO A 31 -2.39 18.44 22.65
CA PRO A 31 -2.58 17.04 22.30
C PRO A 31 -1.90 16.75 20.94
N PRO A 32 -1.34 15.53 20.76
CA PRO A 32 -0.67 15.20 19.52
C PRO A 32 -1.63 15.22 18.33
N HIS A 33 -1.09 15.49 17.15
CA HIS A 33 -1.83 15.38 15.89
C HIS A 33 -2.06 13.90 15.59
N ARG A 34 -3.31 13.46 15.67
CA ARG A 34 -3.71 12.10 15.31
C ARG A 34 -3.62 11.92 13.80
N ILE A 35 -3.00 10.83 13.38
CA ILE A 35 -2.80 10.49 11.96
C ILE A 35 -3.36 9.09 11.69
N LEU A 36 -4.15 8.98 10.63
CA LEU A 36 -4.52 7.72 9.98
C LEU A 36 -3.84 7.68 8.61
N VAL A 37 -3.20 6.57 8.27
CA VAL A 37 -2.55 6.37 6.96
C VAL A 37 -3.31 5.29 6.19
N ASP A 38 -3.74 5.57 4.95
CA ASP A 38 -4.25 4.56 4.02
C ASP A 38 -3.22 4.37 2.90
N THR A 39 -2.77 3.14 2.72
CA THR A 39 -1.53 2.78 2.00
C THR A 39 -1.74 1.51 1.19
N ASP A 40 -1.02 1.33 0.10
CA ASP A 40 -0.92 0.06 -0.61
C ASP A 40 0.43 -0.64 -0.39
N VAL A 41 1.19 -0.24 0.63
CA VAL A 41 2.32 -0.97 1.22
C VAL A 41 3.35 -1.40 0.17
N ASP A 42 3.62 -0.52 -0.80
CA ASP A 42 4.79 -0.62 -1.66
C ASP A 42 6.02 -0.03 -0.93
N THR A 43 7.17 -0.10 -1.59
CA THR A 43 8.48 0.25 -1.05
C THR A 43 8.54 1.71 -0.60
N ASP A 44 7.96 2.62 -1.38
CA ASP A 44 7.87 4.04 -1.05
C ASP A 44 6.89 4.34 0.09
N ASP A 45 5.79 3.58 0.23
CA ASP A 45 4.91 3.66 1.39
C ASP A 45 5.65 3.28 2.68
N LEU A 46 6.46 2.22 2.64
CA LEU A 46 7.24 1.77 3.79
C LEU A 46 8.19 2.86 4.27
N PHE A 47 8.79 3.61 3.34
CA PHE A 47 9.63 4.76 3.66
C PHE A 47 8.82 5.86 4.34
N ALA A 48 7.61 6.13 3.84
CA ALA A 48 6.72 7.14 4.39
C ALA A 48 6.28 6.77 5.82
N ILE A 49 5.88 5.52 6.03
CA ILE A 49 5.48 4.99 7.34
C ILE A 49 6.66 5.06 8.32
N LEU A 50 7.85 4.57 7.93
CA LEU A 50 9.03 4.62 8.81
C LEU A 50 9.44 6.06 9.11
N TYR A 51 9.42 6.95 8.12
CA TYR A 51 9.66 8.38 8.32
C TYR A 51 8.67 8.98 9.34
N LEU A 52 7.37 8.67 9.23
CA LEU A 52 6.34 9.12 10.18
C LEU A 52 6.60 8.58 11.60
N LEU A 53 6.94 7.30 11.74
CA LEU A 53 7.18 6.65 13.03
C LEU A 53 8.45 7.16 13.75
N LYS A 54 9.34 7.85 13.03
CA LYS A 54 10.57 8.45 13.57
C LYS A 54 10.37 9.81 14.22
N HIS A 55 9.24 10.47 14.00
CA HIS A 55 8.94 11.73 14.67
C HIS A 55 8.42 11.51 16.09
N ASP A 56 8.51 12.56 16.92
CA ASP A 56 8.04 12.52 18.30
C ASP A 56 6.53 12.24 18.34
N ARG A 57 6.16 11.12 18.95
CA ARG A 57 4.76 10.71 19.14
C ARG A 57 3.93 11.75 19.90
N ALA A 58 4.56 12.55 20.77
CA ALA A 58 3.88 13.62 21.48
C ALA A 58 3.54 14.82 20.58
N GLU A 59 4.06 14.84 19.34
CA GLU A 59 3.68 15.79 18.29
C GLU A 59 2.81 15.11 17.22
N PHE A 60 3.24 13.97 16.68
CA PHE A 60 2.52 13.23 15.64
C PHE A 60 2.24 11.78 16.08
N ASP A 61 0.97 11.47 16.31
CA ASP A 61 0.56 10.17 16.79
C ASP A 61 -0.16 9.41 15.67
N VAL A 62 0.60 8.57 14.95
CA VAL A 62 0.01 7.60 14.02
C VAL A 62 -0.79 6.61 14.85
N GLN A 63 -2.11 6.58 14.62
CA GLN A 63 -3.07 5.75 15.36
C GLN A 63 -3.43 4.47 14.61
N ALA A 64 -3.54 4.59 13.29
CA ALA A 64 -4.02 3.53 12.43
C ALA A 64 -3.35 3.57 11.07
N ILE A 65 -3.16 2.39 10.50
CA ILE A 65 -2.74 2.17 9.12
C ILE A 65 -3.77 1.24 8.47
N THR A 66 -4.31 1.63 7.33
CA THR A 66 -5.26 0.82 6.57
C THR A 66 -4.68 0.46 5.21
N ILE A 67 -4.93 -0.77 4.77
CA ILE A 67 -4.32 -1.31 3.56
C ILE A 67 -5.34 -1.30 2.42
N ASN A 68 -4.95 -0.72 1.31
CA ASN A 68 -5.66 -0.81 0.05
C ASN A 68 -5.06 -1.91 -0.82
N THR A 69 -5.85 -2.96 -1.06
CA THR A 69 -5.41 -4.20 -1.74
C THR A 69 -5.85 -4.26 -3.21
N ASN A 70 -6.44 -3.17 -3.72
CA ASN A 70 -6.84 -3.00 -5.11
C ASN A 70 -5.66 -2.58 -6.02
N SER A 71 -4.45 -2.50 -5.44
CA SER A 71 -3.27 -1.89 -6.04
C SER A 71 -2.08 -2.88 -6.10
N TRP A 72 -0.88 -2.40 -5.77
CA TRP A 72 0.39 -3.11 -5.81
C TRP A 72 0.46 -4.32 -4.88
N THR A 73 -0.25 -4.28 -3.75
CA THR A 73 -0.05 -5.27 -2.70
C THR A 73 -1.10 -6.37 -2.59
N ASP A 74 -0.66 -7.47 -1.99
CA ASP A 74 -1.50 -8.58 -1.56
C ASP A 74 -1.75 -8.48 -0.05
N ALA A 75 -3.02 -8.66 0.33
CA ALA A 75 -3.52 -8.39 1.68
C ALA A 75 -2.73 -9.10 2.78
N GLY A 76 -2.49 -10.41 2.62
CA GLY A 76 -1.77 -11.20 3.61
C GLY A 76 -0.28 -10.84 3.71
N HIS A 77 0.32 -10.45 2.59
CA HIS A 77 1.70 -9.98 2.53
C HIS A 77 1.85 -8.64 3.27
N ALA A 78 1.10 -7.63 2.85
CA ALA A 78 1.09 -6.29 3.43
C ALA A 78 0.78 -6.30 4.93
N GLY A 79 -0.29 -6.99 5.34
CA GLY A 79 -0.71 -7.01 6.75
C GLY A 79 0.39 -7.57 7.66
N ASN A 80 1.04 -8.65 7.23
CA ASN A 80 2.13 -9.21 8.01
C ASN A 80 3.42 -8.38 7.96
N GLN A 81 3.71 -7.70 6.85
CA GLN A 81 4.86 -6.80 6.74
C GLN A 81 4.71 -5.61 7.67
N LEU A 82 3.52 -4.98 7.69
CA LEU A 82 3.21 -3.91 8.63
C LEU A 82 3.31 -4.39 10.07
N TYR A 83 2.78 -5.57 10.42
CA TYR A 83 2.92 -6.07 11.80
C TYR A 83 4.37 -6.26 12.23
N ASP A 84 5.23 -6.79 11.36
CA ASP A 84 6.64 -7.02 11.69
C ASP A 84 7.43 -5.69 11.75
N LEU A 85 7.11 -4.73 10.89
CA LEU A 85 7.65 -3.37 10.93
C LEU A 85 7.21 -2.61 12.18
N LEU A 86 5.92 -2.67 12.53
CA LEU A 86 5.38 -2.04 13.74
C LEU A 86 5.98 -2.68 14.99
N TYR A 87 6.17 -4.01 14.99
CA TYR A 87 6.86 -4.68 16.08
C TYR A 87 8.31 -4.21 16.21
N MET A 88 9.05 -4.11 15.10
CA MET A 88 10.39 -3.51 15.08
C MET A 88 10.38 -2.12 15.71
N MET A 89 9.43 -1.26 15.34
CA MET A 89 9.35 0.11 15.83
C MET A 89 8.77 0.22 17.25
N GLY A 90 8.40 -0.90 17.90
CA GLY A 90 7.73 -0.89 19.21
C GLY A 90 6.35 -0.24 19.17
N ARG A 91 5.66 -0.31 18.03
CA ARG A 91 4.39 0.35 17.71
C ARG A 91 3.25 -0.64 17.45
N ASP A 92 3.23 -1.74 18.19
CA ASP A 92 2.12 -2.70 18.19
C ASP A 92 0.78 -2.09 18.66
N ASP A 93 0.80 -0.87 19.21
CA ASP A 93 -0.38 -0.09 19.56
C ASP A 93 -1.13 0.47 18.34
N ILE A 94 -0.50 0.55 17.17
CA ILE A 94 -1.12 1.07 15.94
C ILE A 94 -2.11 0.03 15.39
N ALA A 95 -3.36 0.44 15.21
CA ALA A 95 -4.39 -0.39 14.59
C ALA A 95 -4.06 -0.62 13.10
N VAL A 96 -4.26 -1.84 12.61
CA VAL A 96 -4.06 -2.17 11.19
C VAL A 96 -5.36 -2.73 10.63
N GLY A 97 -5.89 -2.08 9.60
CA GLY A 97 -7.08 -2.52 8.87
C GLY A 97 -6.71 -3.06 7.50
N VAL A 98 -7.33 -4.16 7.07
CA VAL A 98 -7.10 -4.72 5.74
C VAL A 98 -8.43 -5.05 5.10
N GLY A 99 -8.71 -4.40 3.97
CA GLY A 99 -9.87 -4.68 3.12
C GLY A 99 -11.20 -4.87 3.85
N GLY A 100 -12.13 -5.52 3.16
CA GLY A 100 -13.39 -5.99 3.71
C GLY A 100 -14.29 -6.64 2.66
N GLU A 101 -14.99 -7.71 3.06
CA GLU A 101 -15.84 -8.55 2.21
C GLU A 101 -17.24 -7.99 1.91
N GLY A 102 -17.58 -6.85 2.51
CA GLY A 102 -18.81 -6.15 2.22
C GLY A 102 -18.94 -5.81 0.74
N GLY A 103 -20.19 -5.71 0.28
CA GLY A 103 -20.49 -5.46 -1.13
C GLY A 103 -21.32 -4.22 -1.38
N ILE A 104 -21.46 -3.88 -2.65
CA ILE A 104 -22.42 -2.89 -3.16
C ILE A 104 -23.50 -3.62 -3.94
N SER A 105 -24.77 -3.42 -3.60
CA SER A 105 -25.88 -3.96 -4.40
C SER A 105 -26.11 -3.18 -5.69
N ASP A 106 -26.93 -3.75 -6.58
CA ASP A 106 -27.26 -3.17 -7.88
C ASP A 106 -27.86 -1.75 -7.82
N ASP A 107 -28.52 -1.40 -6.72
CA ASP A 107 -29.07 -0.06 -6.45
C ASP A 107 -28.06 0.91 -5.80
N GLY A 108 -26.82 0.48 -5.58
CA GLY A 108 -25.77 1.29 -4.97
C GLY A 108 -25.78 1.30 -3.45
N ARG A 109 -26.57 0.46 -2.77
CA ARG A 109 -26.49 0.34 -1.30
C ARG A 109 -25.20 -0.38 -0.89
N MET A 110 -24.41 0.27 -0.04
CA MET A 110 -23.21 -0.29 0.57
C MET A 110 -23.55 -1.11 1.82
N TYR A 111 -22.92 -2.27 1.97
CA TYR A 111 -23.02 -3.11 3.15
C TYR A 111 -21.81 -2.89 4.09
N PRO A 112 -21.93 -3.25 5.38
CA PRO A 112 -20.81 -3.16 6.33
C PRO A 112 -19.57 -3.91 5.87
N ASP A 113 -18.40 -3.53 6.41
CA ASP A 113 -17.13 -4.19 6.13
C ASP A 113 -16.75 -4.18 4.64
N ILE A 114 -17.14 -3.15 3.88
CA ILE A 114 -16.78 -3.03 2.47
C ILE A 114 -15.43 -2.33 2.28
N GLY A 115 -14.56 -2.88 1.42
CA GLY A 115 -13.54 -2.07 0.76
C GLY A 115 -12.21 -2.75 0.50
N GLY A 116 -11.33 -2.00 -0.15
CA GLY A 116 -9.92 -2.35 -0.31
C GLY A 116 -9.62 -3.41 -1.36
N TYR A 117 -10.57 -4.24 -1.81
CA TYR A 117 -10.28 -5.29 -2.81
C TYR A 117 -10.53 -4.89 -4.26
N PHE A 118 -11.45 -3.95 -4.50
CA PHE A 118 -11.88 -3.52 -5.84
C PHE A 118 -12.11 -2.02 -5.87
N PRO A 119 -11.98 -1.36 -7.03
CA PRO A 119 -12.46 0.00 -7.16
C PRO A 119 -13.98 0.01 -7.00
N ILE A 120 -14.54 1.12 -6.52
CA ILE A 120 -15.99 1.24 -6.28
C ILE A 120 -16.82 0.88 -7.53
N ILE A 121 -16.30 1.15 -8.73
CA ILE A 121 -16.99 0.86 -9.99
C ILE A 121 -17.11 -0.64 -10.32
N ASP A 122 -16.17 -1.47 -9.84
CA ASP A 122 -16.19 -2.92 -10.05
C ASP A 122 -16.75 -3.67 -8.83
N GLN A 123 -17.11 -2.97 -7.75
CA GLN A 123 -17.52 -3.60 -6.51
C GLN A 123 -19.01 -3.98 -6.54
N GLU A 124 -19.28 -5.26 -6.26
CA GLU A 124 -20.62 -5.87 -6.24
C GLU A 124 -20.89 -6.55 -4.89
N MET A 125 -21.92 -7.40 -4.81
CA MET A 125 -22.25 -8.20 -3.61
C MET A 125 -21.26 -9.35 -3.34
N SER A 126 -20.18 -9.43 -4.10
CA SER A 126 -19.11 -10.41 -3.91
C SER A 126 -17.77 -9.77 -4.14
N THR A 127 -16.73 -10.36 -3.56
CA THR A 127 -15.34 -10.04 -3.88
C THR A 127 -14.84 -10.84 -5.09
N VAL A 128 -15.74 -11.41 -5.91
CA VAL A 128 -15.46 -12.03 -7.20
C VAL A 128 -15.69 -10.98 -8.28
N GLY A 129 -14.72 -10.75 -9.16
CA GLY A 129 -14.87 -9.66 -10.13
C GLY A 129 -13.61 -9.38 -10.93
N GLY A 130 -13.71 -8.38 -11.81
CA GLY A 130 -12.60 -7.93 -12.65
C GLY A 130 -11.62 -7.03 -11.91
N CYS A 131 -10.41 -6.90 -12.48
CA CYS A 131 -9.31 -6.09 -11.99
C CYS A 131 -9.07 -4.88 -12.90
N ARG A 132 -10.09 -4.14 -13.36
CA ARG A 132 -9.97 -3.29 -14.57
C ARG A 132 -8.76 -2.34 -14.53
N TYR A 133 -8.60 -1.64 -13.42
CA TYR A 133 -7.52 -0.67 -13.24
C TYR A 133 -6.24 -1.35 -12.75
N ARG A 134 -6.37 -2.38 -11.90
CA ARG A 134 -5.25 -3.18 -11.40
C ARG A 134 -4.48 -3.93 -12.50
N GLN A 135 -5.12 -4.21 -13.66
CA GLN A 135 -4.46 -4.75 -14.86
C GLN A 135 -3.31 -3.86 -15.38
N SER A 136 -3.28 -2.58 -15.00
CA SER A 136 -2.20 -1.68 -15.36
C SER A 136 -0.87 -1.98 -14.65
N ILE A 137 -0.89 -2.84 -13.62
CA ILE A 137 0.31 -3.33 -12.93
C ILE A 137 0.76 -4.65 -13.56
N PRO A 138 2.03 -4.78 -13.98
CA PRO A 138 2.58 -6.07 -14.38
C PRO A 138 2.48 -7.09 -13.24
N GLN A 139 2.07 -8.33 -13.53
CA GLN A 139 2.08 -9.38 -12.51
C GLN A 139 3.50 -9.94 -12.26
N GLY A 140 4.34 -9.98 -13.30
CA GLY A 140 5.70 -10.53 -13.26
C GLY A 140 6.78 -9.57 -12.75
N GLY A 141 8.01 -9.77 -13.21
CA GLY A 141 9.14 -8.87 -12.90
C GLY A 141 8.87 -7.42 -13.34
N GLY A 142 9.37 -6.47 -12.56
CA GLY A 142 9.04 -5.04 -12.62
C GLY A 142 7.60 -4.74 -12.18
N GLY A 143 6.98 -5.63 -11.40
CA GLY A 143 5.55 -5.64 -11.09
C GLY A 143 5.22 -6.19 -9.71
N ARG A 144 4.02 -6.74 -9.54
CA ARG A 144 3.53 -7.27 -8.25
C ARG A 144 4.44 -8.36 -7.66
N LEU A 145 5.07 -9.20 -8.48
CA LEU A 145 6.00 -10.21 -7.98
C LEU A 145 7.17 -9.57 -7.22
N ASP A 146 7.73 -8.49 -7.74
CA ASP A 146 8.90 -7.83 -7.17
C ASP A 146 8.52 -7.02 -5.92
N ILE A 147 7.35 -6.39 -5.92
CA ILE A 147 6.82 -5.75 -4.70
C ILE A 147 6.63 -6.80 -3.60
N ASN A 148 6.08 -7.95 -3.95
CA ASN A 148 5.99 -9.07 -3.02
C ASN A 148 7.36 -9.70 -2.70
N ALA A 149 8.43 -9.45 -3.46
CA ALA A 149 9.78 -9.90 -3.12
C ALA A 149 10.37 -9.13 -1.93
N ASN A 150 9.81 -7.97 -1.54
CA ASN A 150 10.03 -7.40 -0.21
C ASN A 150 9.65 -8.39 0.91
N TYR A 151 8.90 -9.46 0.62
CA TYR A 151 8.72 -10.58 1.53
C TYR A 151 10.03 -11.27 1.91
N GLY A 152 10.92 -11.48 0.94
CA GLY A 152 12.25 -12.04 1.20
C GLY A 152 13.01 -11.14 2.17
N VAL A 153 13.03 -9.82 1.92
CA VAL A 153 13.67 -8.84 2.82
C VAL A 153 13.01 -8.83 4.18
N ARG A 154 11.68 -8.77 4.24
CA ARG A 154 10.92 -8.83 5.49
C ARG A 154 11.30 -10.09 6.28
N ARG A 155 11.34 -11.26 5.66
CA ARG A 155 11.70 -12.50 6.36
C ARG A 155 13.15 -12.49 6.80
N ALA A 156 14.08 -12.05 5.97
CA ALA A 156 15.50 -11.99 6.31
C ALA A 156 15.80 -10.95 7.41
N PHE A 157 15.09 -9.81 7.39
CA PHE A 157 15.43 -8.63 8.17
C PHE A 157 14.43 -8.34 9.30
N LEU A 158 13.13 -8.33 9.05
CA LEU A 158 12.18 -7.85 10.05
C LEU A 158 11.94 -8.88 11.16
N PRO A 159 11.82 -8.41 12.42
CA PRO A 159 11.44 -9.25 13.54
C PRO A 159 9.97 -9.66 13.45
N GLN A 160 9.67 -10.89 13.84
CA GLN A 160 8.29 -11.36 14.02
C GLN A 160 7.74 -11.04 15.42
N GLY A 161 6.72 -10.19 15.44
CA GLY A 161 5.93 -9.90 16.64
C GLY A 161 4.85 -10.94 16.92
N LYS A 162 4.09 -10.74 18.00
CA LYS A 162 2.95 -11.62 18.36
C LYS A 162 1.72 -11.42 17.45
N ARG A 163 1.55 -10.22 16.89
CA ARG A 163 0.48 -9.91 15.94
C ARG A 163 0.77 -10.60 14.64
N SER A 164 -0.24 -11.24 14.05
CA SER A 164 -0.15 -11.89 12.74
C SER A 164 -1.42 -11.64 11.96
N TYR A 165 -1.30 -11.62 10.64
CA TYR A 165 -2.46 -11.57 9.76
C TYR A 165 -3.31 -12.84 9.90
N SER A 166 -4.63 -12.67 9.94
CA SER A 166 -5.60 -13.78 9.99
C SER A 166 -6.86 -13.35 9.24
N PRO A 167 -7.18 -13.88 8.05
CA PRO A 167 -8.28 -13.36 7.22
C PRO A 167 -9.61 -13.23 7.97
N LEU A 168 -9.98 -14.26 8.75
CA LEU A 168 -11.26 -14.30 9.47
C LEU A 168 -11.32 -13.44 10.73
N GLN A 169 -10.18 -12.95 11.23
CA GLN A 169 -10.07 -12.17 12.46
C GLN A 169 -9.42 -10.81 12.24
N GLN A 170 -9.00 -10.53 11.02
CA GLN A 170 -8.32 -9.30 10.66
C GLN A 170 -9.33 -8.16 10.74
N PRO A 171 -9.05 -7.09 11.51
CA PRO A 171 -9.86 -5.89 11.45
C PRO A 171 -9.97 -5.36 10.02
N THR A 172 -11.19 -5.09 9.58
CA THR A 172 -11.45 -4.52 8.26
C THR A 172 -10.98 -3.07 8.23
N THR A 173 -10.67 -2.57 7.02
CA THR A 173 -10.30 -1.16 6.85
C THR A 173 -11.42 -0.24 7.37
N GLN A 174 -12.68 -0.55 7.09
CA GLN A 174 -13.81 0.27 7.58
C GLN A 174 -13.89 0.29 9.10
N GLN A 175 -13.75 -0.86 9.77
CA GLN A 175 -13.76 -0.92 11.23
C GLN A 175 -12.66 -0.04 11.83
N VAL A 176 -11.44 -0.15 11.32
CA VAL A 176 -10.29 0.64 11.80
C VAL A 176 -10.46 2.14 11.53
N MET A 177 -10.97 2.53 10.35
CA MET A 177 -11.25 3.94 10.05
C MET A 177 -12.33 4.52 10.98
N ILE A 178 -13.44 3.79 11.17
CA ILE A 178 -14.55 4.20 12.04
C ILE A 178 -14.06 4.37 13.48
N ASP A 179 -13.38 3.37 14.05
CA ASP A 179 -12.89 3.43 15.43
C ASP A 179 -11.91 4.59 15.64
N THR A 180 -11.00 4.80 14.68
CA THR A 180 -9.98 5.84 14.78
C THR A 180 -10.59 7.24 14.68
N ILE A 181 -11.44 7.47 13.68
CA ILE A 181 -12.00 8.79 13.37
C ILE A 181 -13.12 9.15 14.36
N SER A 182 -13.93 8.19 14.80
CA SER A 182 -14.94 8.43 15.85
C SER A 182 -14.33 8.82 17.19
N ALA A 183 -13.12 8.35 17.51
CA ALA A 183 -12.42 8.71 18.74
C ALA A 183 -11.92 10.17 18.77
N GLY A 184 -11.99 10.91 17.65
CA GLY A 184 -11.73 12.35 17.63
C GLY A 184 -11.03 12.89 16.37
N PRO A 185 -10.70 14.19 16.36
CA PRO A 185 -10.19 14.86 15.18
C PRO A 185 -8.86 14.28 14.66
N THR A 186 -8.85 13.84 13.40
CA THR A 186 -7.78 13.04 12.79
C THR A 186 -7.36 13.61 11.43
N ASN A 187 -6.05 13.67 11.16
CA ASN A 187 -5.53 13.92 9.81
C ASN A 187 -5.44 12.60 9.06
N VAL A 188 -5.84 12.59 7.79
CA VAL A 188 -5.85 11.38 6.96
C VAL A 188 -4.80 11.53 5.87
N PHE A 189 -3.90 10.55 5.78
CA PHE A 189 -2.83 10.49 4.79
C PHE A 189 -3.22 9.39 3.82
N LEU A 190 -3.56 9.76 2.58
CA LEU A 190 -3.91 8.83 1.51
C LEU A 190 -2.70 8.71 0.59
N ILE A 191 -2.08 7.55 0.65
CA ILE A 191 -0.80 7.28 0.02
C ILE A 191 -0.87 6.06 -0.90
N GLY A 192 -1.99 5.32 -0.85
CA GLY A 192 -2.43 4.40 -1.90
C GLY A 192 -3.73 4.87 -2.61
N THR A 193 -4.38 3.94 -3.31
CA THR A 193 -5.66 4.23 -4.01
C THR A 193 -6.78 4.63 -3.03
N HIS A 194 -7.72 5.47 -3.47
CA HIS A 194 -8.64 6.17 -2.55
C HIS A 194 -9.93 5.41 -2.19
N THR A 195 -10.06 4.16 -2.64
CA THR A 195 -11.25 3.30 -2.46
C THR A 195 -11.72 3.24 -1.02
N ASN A 196 -10.82 2.89 -0.10
CA ASN A 196 -11.14 2.68 1.31
C ASN A 196 -11.76 3.92 1.96
N PHE A 197 -11.10 5.07 1.76
CA PHE A 197 -11.53 6.31 2.38
C PHE A 197 -12.77 6.90 1.71
N ALA A 198 -12.93 6.74 0.40
CA ALA A 198 -14.16 7.10 -0.31
C ALA A 198 -15.37 6.31 0.23
N LEU A 199 -15.25 5.00 0.37
CA LEU A 199 -16.28 4.15 0.97
C LEU A 199 -16.60 4.57 2.41
N PHE A 200 -15.57 4.91 3.20
CA PHE A 200 -15.76 5.43 4.55
C PHE A 200 -16.59 6.72 4.55
N LEU A 201 -16.26 7.69 3.69
CA LEU A 201 -16.99 8.95 3.58
C LEU A 201 -18.44 8.77 3.11
N MET A 202 -18.66 7.90 2.13
CA MET A 202 -19.98 7.63 1.57
C MET A 202 -20.88 6.90 2.58
N ASN A 203 -20.32 5.97 3.37
CA ASN A 203 -21.10 5.16 4.31
C ASN A 203 -21.21 5.80 5.72
N ASN A 204 -20.26 6.66 6.08
CA ASN A 204 -20.20 7.32 7.40
C ASN A 204 -20.12 8.86 7.29
N PRO A 205 -21.05 9.53 6.58
CA PRO A 205 -20.96 10.97 6.29
C PRO A 205 -20.94 11.84 7.56
N HIS A 206 -21.51 11.35 8.67
CA HIS A 206 -21.49 12.03 9.96
C HIS A 206 -20.10 12.08 10.60
N LEU A 207 -19.20 11.14 10.29
CA LEU A 207 -17.83 11.13 10.83
C LEU A 207 -16.86 12.04 10.05
N LYS A 208 -17.29 12.57 8.91
CA LYS A 208 -16.52 13.54 8.11
C LYS A 208 -16.06 14.74 8.93
N GLU A 209 -16.86 15.20 9.90
CA GLU A 209 -16.54 16.34 10.76
C GLU A 209 -15.32 16.12 11.66
N ASN A 210 -14.96 14.85 11.92
CA ASN A 210 -13.77 14.48 12.67
C ASN A 210 -12.52 14.39 11.78
N VAL A 211 -12.63 14.55 10.47
CA VAL A 211 -11.46 14.59 9.59
C VAL A 211 -10.99 16.03 9.45
N LYS A 212 -9.80 16.31 10.00
CA LYS A 212 -9.23 17.67 10.01
C LYS A 212 -8.75 18.10 8.63
N HIS A 213 -8.03 17.21 7.97
CA HIS A 213 -7.33 17.48 6.72
C HIS A 213 -7.01 16.15 6.03
N ILE A 214 -7.06 16.13 4.69
CA ILE A 214 -6.66 14.99 3.86
C ILE A 214 -5.39 15.38 3.12
N TYR A 215 -4.32 14.60 3.30
CA TYR A 215 -3.06 14.75 2.57
C TYR A 215 -2.95 13.59 1.58
N ILE A 216 -2.75 13.91 0.30
CA ILE A 216 -2.81 12.93 -0.80
C ILE A 216 -1.46 12.88 -1.48
N MET A 217 -0.89 11.68 -1.62
CA MET A 217 0.04 11.39 -2.70
C MET A 217 -0.80 10.86 -3.87
N GLY A 218 -0.69 11.53 -5.01
CA GLY A 218 -1.31 11.06 -6.24
C GLY A 218 -1.67 12.20 -7.19
N GLY A 219 -2.14 11.85 -8.37
CA GLY A 219 -2.48 12.80 -9.43
C GLY A 219 -1.27 13.39 -10.15
N GLY A 220 -1.56 14.08 -11.25
CA GLY A 220 -0.61 14.84 -12.05
C GLY A 220 -1.36 15.95 -12.77
N VAL A 221 -1.33 17.17 -12.23
CA VAL A 221 -2.19 18.27 -12.70
C VAL A 221 -1.60 18.89 -13.97
N ARG A 222 -0.39 19.40 -13.86
CA ARG A 222 0.43 20.02 -14.92
C ARG A 222 1.78 19.32 -15.08
N SER A 223 1.90 18.12 -14.49
CA SER A 223 3.10 17.28 -14.49
C SER A 223 3.64 17.02 -15.91
N ARG A 224 4.95 16.78 -15.96
CA ARG A 224 5.64 16.32 -17.17
C ARG A 224 6.53 15.16 -16.79
N ASN A 225 6.08 13.95 -17.13
CA ASN A 225 6.77 12.72 -16.78
C ASN A 225 8.10 12.62 -17.56
N PRO A 226 9.25 12.49 -16.87
CA PRO A 226 10.55 12.37 -17.53
C PRO A 226 10.92 10.92 -17.89
N THR A 227 10.12 9.93 -17.52
CA THR A 227 10.41 8.51 -17.66
C THR A 227 10.37 8.06 -19.12
N GLY A 228 11.39 7.30 -19.53
CA GLY A 228 11.52 6.82 -20.91
C GLY A 228 11.68 7.95 -21.94
N CYS A 229 12.23 9.10 -21.53
CA CYS A 229 12.65 10.16 -22.44
C CYS A 229 13.94 9.79 -23.18
N CYS A 230 13.98 10.07 -24.49
CA CYS A 230 15.17 9.85 -25.29
C CYS A 230 16.25 10.91 -25.01
N LEU A 231 17.51 10.48 -24.96
CA LEU A 231 18.64 11.39 -24.91
C LEU A 231 18.68 12.25 -26.17
N LYS A 232 19.10 13.51 -26.02
CA LYS A 232 19.40 14.38 -27.16
C LYS A 232 20.51 13.70 -27.97
N ASN A 233 20.16 13.12 -29.13
CA ASN A 233 20.99 12.45 -30.16
C ASN A 233 20.79 10.93 -30.33
N ASP A 234 19.83 10.30 -29.65
CA ASP A 234 19.45 8.92 -29.96
C ASP A 234 18.32 8.88 -31.00
N THR A 235 18.64 8.48 -32.23
CA THR A 235 17.69 8.36 -33.34
C THR A 235 16.94 7.02 -33.37
N LEU A 236 17.37 6.04 -32.56
CA LEU A 236 16.73 4.72 -32.45
C LEU A 236 15.82 4.62 -31.23
N CYS A 237 15.96 5.53 -30.27
CA CYS A 237 15.10 5.59 -29.10
C CYS A 237 13.66 6.01 -29.46
N VAL A 238 12.69 5.26 -28.92
CA VAL A 238 11.26 5.60 -28.98
C VAL A 238 10.83 6.07 -27.60
N PRO A 239 10.42 7.34 -27.44
CA PRO A 239 9.94 7.84 -26.15
C PRO A 239 8.76 7.00 -25.65
N ARG A 240 8.74 6.69 -24.35
CA ARG A 240 7.60 6.02 -23.70
C ARG A 240 6.63 7.07 -23.12
N GLN A 241 6.86 7.49 -21.88
CA GLN A 241 5.97 8.40 -21.13
C GLN A 241 6.46 9.85 -21.13
N CYS A 242 7.44 10.17 -21.99
CA CYS A 242 8.10 11.46 -21.98
C CYS A 242 7.13 12.64 -22.23
N GLY A 243 6.97 13.50 -21.24
CA GLY A 243 6.07 14.65 -21.25
C GLY A 243 4.59 14.30 -21.06
N ASP A 244 4.26 13.07 -20.67
CA ASP A 244 2.92 12.69 -20.23
C ASP A 244 2.61 13.32 -18.87
N HIS A 245 1.32 13.48 -18.55
CA HIS A 245 0.91 13.95 -17.24
C HIS A 245 0.95 12.80 -16.21
N GLY A 246 0.56 11.60 -16.64
CA GLY A 246 0.48 10.41 -15.80
C GLY A 246 1.78 9.61 -15.67
N ASN A 247 1.74 8.53 -14.90
CA ASN A 247 2.85 7.58 -14.68
C ASN A 247 2.45 6.09 -14.82
N MET A 248 1.37 5.79 -15.54
CA MET A 248 0.88 4.41 -15.70
C MET A 248 1.93 3.45 -16.29
N PHE A 249 1.97 2.19 -15.83
CA PHE A 249 3.02 1.25 -16.23
C PHE A 249 2.76 0.59 -17.58
N THR A 250 1.67 -0.17 -17.71
CA THR A 250 1.36 -0.91 -18.95
C THR A 250 0.32 -0.21 -19.83
N THR A 251 -0.48 0.70 -19.27
CA THR A 251 -1.60 1.35 -19.98
C THR A 251 -1.35 2.80 -20.40
N TYR A 252 -0.14 3.35 -20.23
CA TYR A 252 0.15 4.77 -20.54
C TYR A 252 -0.17 5.16 -21.99
N THR A 253 -0.07 4.23 -22.93
CA THR A 253 -0.42 4.48 -24.35
C THR A 253 -1.93 4.66 -24.56
N LYS A 254 -2.78 4.23 -23.63
CA LYS A 254 -4.24 4.41 -23.66
C LYS A 254 -4.69 5.60 -22.82
N ASN A 255 -4.01 5.80 -21.69
CA ASN A 255 -4.26 6.88 -20.75
C ASN A 255 -2.93 7.50 -20.29
N PRO A 256 -2.47 8.57 -20.97
CA PRO A 256 -1.26 9.30 -20.62
C PRO A 256 -1.48 10.36 -19.53
N TYR A 257 -2.68 10.42 -18.94
CA TYR A 257 -3.07 11.51 -18.03
C TYR A 257 -3.08 11.10 -16.56
N ALA A 258 -3.35 9.82 -16.30
CA ALA A 258 -3.60 9.35 -14.95
C ALA A 258 -2.31 9.03 -14.19
N GLU A 259 -2.30 9.44 -12.93
CA GLU A 259 -1.37 8.92 -11.93
C GLU A 259 -1.98 7.66 -11.30
N PHE A 260 -1.13 6.72 -10.92
CA PHE A 260 -1.49 5.39 -10.48
C PHE A 260 -2.51 5.32 -9.33
N ASN A 261 -2.29 6.05 -8.23
CA ASN A 261 -3.19 6.02 -7.06
C ASN A 261 -4.59 6.55 -7.39
N ILE A 262 -4.68 7.58 -8.23
CA ILE A 262 -5.97 8.12 -8.68
C ILE A 262 -6.62 7.20 -9.73
N PHE A 263 -5.83 6.60 -10.62
CA PHE A 263 -6.31 5.64 -11.62
C PHE A 263 -6.85 4.36 -10.99
N GLY A 264 -6.30 3.93 -9.86
CA GLY A 264 -6.72 2.72 -9.16
C GLY A 264 -8.19 2.76 -8.74
N ASP A 265 -8.75 3.94 -8.48
CA ASP A 265 -10.18 4.17 -8.27
C ASP A 265 -10.57 5.64 -8.54
N PRO A 266 -10.83 6.02 -9.81
CA PRO A 266 -11.11 7.41 -10.17
C PRO A 266 -12.37 7.96 -9.50
N PHE A 267 -13.40 7.12 -9.34
CA PHE A 267 -14.63 7.52 -8.66
C PHE A 267 -14.38 7.70 -7.16
N GLY A 268 -13.65 6.79 -6.52
CA GLY A 268 -13.23 6.94 -5.13
C GLY A 268 -12.43 8.22 -4.91
N ALA A 269 -11.45 8.51 -5.76
CA ALA A 269 -10.71 9.76 -5.69
C ALA A 269 -11.64 10.97 -5.86
N TYR A 270 -12.56 10.98 -6.83
CA TYR A 270 -13.54 12.05 -6.97
C TYR A 270 -14.32 12.29 -5.66
N GLN A 271 -14.81 11.23 -4.99
CA GLN A 271 -15.52 11.36 -3.71
C GLN A 271 -14.65 11.97 -2.61
N VAL A 272 -13.35 11.65 -2.58
CA VAL A 272 -12.41 12.21 -1.59
C VAL A 272 -12.16 13.70 -1.84
N PHE A 273 -11.85 14.09 -3.08
CA PHE A 273 -11.59 15.50 -3.44
C PHE A 273 -12.84 16.36 -3.24
N HIS A 274 -14.01 15.84 -3.62
CA HIS A 274 -15.30 16.52 -3.47
C HIS A 274 -15.95 16.32 -2.09
N SER A 275 -15.22 15.72 -1.15
CA SER A 275 -15.74 15.46 0.19
C SER A 275 -16.14 16.75 0.90
N GLY A 276 -15.45 17.87 0.63
CA GLY A 276 -15.59 19.14 1.35
C GLY A 276 -14.77 19.21 2.64
N ILE A 277 -13.85 18.26 2.86
CA ILE A 277 -12.76 18.36 3.86
C ILE A 277 -11.59 19.10 3.20
N PRO A 278 -10.78 19.89 3.92
CA PRO A 278 -9.55 20.48 3.37
C PRO A 278 -8.61 19.40 2.80
N VAL A 279 -8.16 19.60 1.56
CA VAL A 279 -7.25 18.69 0.85
C VAL A 279 -5.92 19.38 0.55
N THR A 280 -4.82 18.66 0.76
CA THR A 280 -3.51 18.97 0.19
C THR A 280 -3.08 17.84 -0.72
N LEU A 281 -2.72 18.19 -1.96
CA LEU A 281 -2.27 17.27 -2.98
C LEU A 281 -0.75 17.39 -3.16
N VAL A 282 -0.06 16.25 -3.17
CA VAL A 282 1.33 16.11 -3.57
C VAL A 282 1.37 15.23 -4.82
N PRO A 283 1.19 15.84 -6.02
CA PRO A 283 1.10 15.11 -7.27
C PRO A 283 2.45 14.94 -7.95
N LEU A 284 2.43 14.27 -9.11
CA LEU A 284 3.56 14.11 -10.03
C LEU A 284 4.22 15.43 -10.41
N ASP A 285 3.51 16.57 -10.37
CA ASP A 285 4.09 17.89 -10.58
C ASP A 285 5.28 18.14 -9.66
N ALA A 286 5.12 17.81 -8.37
CA ALA A 286 6.17 17.96 -7.39
C ALA A 286 7.08 16.74 -7.31
N THR A 287 6.54 15.52 -7.32
CA THR A 287 7.36 14.31 -7.11
C THR A 287 8.31 14.04 -8.28
N ASN A 288 7.94 14.39 -9.53
CA ASN A 288 8.84 14.31 -10.69
C ASN A 288 10.07 15.24 -10.56
N THR A 289 10.08 16.16 -9.59
CA THR A 289 11.21 17.06 -9.33
C THR A 289 12.14 16.58 -8.21
N ILE A 290 11.85 15.42 -7.60
CA ILE A 290 12.66 14.77 -6.56
C ILE A 290 12.95 13.28 -6.90
N PRO A 291 13.62 13.01 -8.04
CA PRO A 291 14.04 11.65 -8.39
C PRO A 291 15.06 11.10 -7.39
N ILE A 292 15.02 9.81 -7.09
CA ILE A 292 16.10 9.13 -6.36
C ILE A 292 17.36 9.21 -7.22
N THR A 293 18.24 10.16 -6.92
CA THR A 293 19.50 10.34 -7.66
C THR A 293 20.54 9.33 -7.21
N GLU A 294 21.54 9.06 -8.06
CA GLU A 294 22.69 8.24 -7.67
C GLU A 294 23.41 8.81 -6.43
N ALA A 295 23.48 10.15 -6.32
CA ALA A 295 24.06 10.82 -5.16
C ALA A 295 23.26 10.56 -3.88
N PHE A 296 21.93 10.65 -3.95
CA PHE A 296 21.07 10.29 -2.81
C PHE A 296 21.20 8.81 -2.46
N PHE A 297 21.16 7.92 -3.45
CA PHE A 297 21.27 6.47 -3.23
C PHE A 297 22.57 6.12 -2.51
N LYS A 298 23.71 6.67 -2.95
CA LYS A 298 25.01 6.50 -2.29
C LYS A 298 25.03 7.08 -0.87
N ALA A 299 24.48 8.28 -0.68
CA ALA A 299 24.38 8.88 0.65
C ALA A 299 23.54 8.02 1.60
N PHE A 300 22.45 7.42 1.10
CA PHE A 300 21.63 6.49 1.87
C PHE A 300 22.38 5.19 2.15
N GLU A 301 23.13 4.66 1.18
CA GLU A 301 24.01 3.49 1.37
C GLU A 301 25.00 3.72 2.52
N GLU A 302 25.57 4.93 2.62
CA GLU A 302 26.53 5.31 3.66
C GLU A 302 25.88 5.64 5.02
N GLN A 303 24.57 5.93 5.05
CA GLN A 303 23.85 6.42 6.23
C GLN A 303 22.69 5.49 6.63
N GLN A 304 23.04 4.40 7.30
CA GLN A 304 22.09 3.38 7.79
C GLN A 304 22.36 3.01 9.26
N SER A 305 22.45 4.03 10.11
CA SER A 305 22.81 3.91 11.52
C SER A 305 21.72 3.27 12.40
N THR A 306 20.51 3.14 11.87
CA THR A 306 19.34 2.56 12.54
C THR A 306 18.77 1.39 11.75
N TYR A 307 18.00 0.51 12.38
CA TYR A 307 17.42 -0.67 11.73
C TYR A 307 16.43 -0.32 10.63
N GLU A 308 15.58 0.67 10.89
CA GLU A 308 14.63 1.20 9.92
C GLU A 308 15.31 1.80 8.69
N ALA A 309 16.44 2.53 8.87
CA ALA A 309 17.21 3.05 7.75
C ALA A 309 17.83 1.92 6.91
N GLN A 310 18.34 0.86 7.57
CA GLN A 310 18.86 -0.33 6.89
C GLN A 310 17.77 -1.06 6.10
N TYR A 311 16.60 -1.27 6.71
CA TYR A 311 15.46 -1.91 6.05
C TYR A 311 14.96 -1.10 4.85
N SER A 312 14.83 0.22 5.01
CA SER A 312 14.44 1.11 3.92
C SER A 312 15.46 1.06 2.78
N PHE A 313 16.77 1.14 3.07
CA PHE A 313 17.79 1.06 2.03
C PHE A 313 17.80 -0.30 1.34
N GLN A 314 17.66 -1.41 2.08
CA GLN A 314 17.63 -2.74 1.48
C GLN A 314 16.43 -2.91 0.54
N SER A 315 15.26 -2.40 0.93
CA SER A 315 14.05 -2.41 0.09
C SER A 315 14.23 -1.54 -1.16
N LEU A 316 14.82 -0.35 -1.02
CA LEU A 316 15.17 0.53 -2.16
C LEU A 316 16.16 -0.14 -3.11
N LYS A 317 17.17 -0.83 -2.56
CA LYS A 317 18.21 -1.50 -3.32
C LYS A 317 17.63 -2.63 -4.17
N ILE A 318 16.72 -3.43 -3.62
CA ILE A 318 16.03 -4.46 -4.42
C ILE A 318 15.22 -3.82 -5.53
N THR A 319 14.46 -2.78 -5.21
CA THR A 319 13.68 -2.05 -6.22
C THR A 319 14.55 -1.51 -7.36
N ARG A 320 15.76 -1.01 -7.03
CA ARG A 320 16.76 -0.61 -8.04
C ARG A 320 17.25 -1.80 -8.85
N ASP A 321 17.59 -2.91 -8.19
CA ASP A 321 18.19 -4.09 -8.82
C ASP A 321 17.20 -4.89 -9.68
N THR A 322 15.91 -4.78 -9.39
CA THR A 322 14.82 -5.41 -10.16
C THR A 322 14.05 -4.41 -11.02
N TRP A 323 14.53 -3.16 -11.12
CA TRP A 323 13.87 -2.15 -11.92
C TRP A 323 13.73 -2.61 -13.37
N PHE A 324 12.59 -2.31 -13.98
CA PHE A 324 12.23 -2.87 -15.29
C PHE A 324 13.10 -2.35 -16.46
N ASP A 325 13.92 -1.32 -16.22
CA ASP A 325 14.90 -0.79 -17.18
C ASP A 325 16.15 -0.20 -16.49
N ASP A 326 17.12 0.24 -17.28
CA ASP A 326 18.37 0.85 -16.78
C ASP A 326 18.20 2.34 -16.36
N GLN A 327 16.96 2.82 -16.19
CA GLN A 327 16.64 4.23 -15.93
C GLN A 327 16.12 4.49 -14.52
N PHE A 328 16.39 3.60 -13.54
CA PHE A 328 15.95 3.74 -12.15
C PHE A 328 16.17 5.17 -11.59
N TYR A 329 17.38 5.71 -11.68
CA TYR A 329 17.71 7.04 -11.13
C TYR A 329 17.03 8.22 -11.85
N ALA A 330 16.38 7.96 -12.99
CA ALA A 330 15.62 8.94 -13.76
C ALA A 330 14.10 8.71 -13.70
N SER A 331 13.64 7.61 -13.11
CA SER A 331 12.24 7.17 -13.16
C SER A 331 11.64 6.72 -11.82
N TYR A 332 12.45 6.54 -10.78
CA TYR A 332 12.00 6.34 -9.40
C TYR A 332 12.11 7.65 -8.62
N PHE A 333 11.05 8.04 -7.91
CA PHE A 333 10.98 9.34 -7.22
C PHE A 333 10.64 9.18 -5.74
N MET A 334 10.91 10.21 -4.94
CA MET A 334 10.33 10.29 -3.60
C MET A 334 8.86 10.68 -3.72
N TRP A 335 7.98 9.68 -3.75
CA TRP A 335 6.54 9.86 -3.77
C TRP A 335 5.99 10.04 -2.33
N ASP A 336 5.60 8.95 -1.70
CA ASP A 336 4.86 8.92 -0.44
C ASP A 336 5.58 9.56 0.74
N SER A 337 6.90 9.35 0.81
CA SER A 337 7.75 9.96 1.82
C SER A 337 7.78 11.47 1.68
N PHE A 338 7.84 11.99 0.45
CA PHE A 338 7.82 13.42 0.19
C PHE A 338 6.47 14.03 0.57
N MET A 339 5.37 13.35 0.27
CA MET A 339 4.04 13.74 0.75
C MET A 339 4.02 13.84 2.28
N SER A 340 4.54 12.83 2.97
CA SER A 340 4.62 12.82 4.43
C SER A 340 5.43 14.01 4.97
N GLY A 341 6.57 14.32 4.37
CA GLY A 341 7.36 15.51 4.72
C GLY A 341 6.59 16.83 4.54
N VAL A 342 5.92 16.99 3.40
CA VAL A 342 5.08 18.15 3.10
C VAL A 342 3.95 18.27 4.12
N ALA A 343 3.25 17.18 4.41
CA ALA A 343 2.14 17.13 5.36
C ALA A 343 2.59 17.50 6.78
N LEU A 344 3.67 16.90 7.30
CA LEU A 344 4.18 17.21 8.63
C LEU A 344 4.63 18.67 8.76
N SER A 345 5.22 19.25 7.71
CA SER A 345 5.58 20.68 7.69
C SER A 345 4.33 21.57 7.78
N ILE A 346 3.24 21.24 7.08
CA ILE A 346 1.96 21.98 7.16
C ILE A 346 1.34 21.83 8.55
N ILE A 347 1.30 20.61 9.10
CA ILE A 347 0.70 20.35 10.41
C ILE A 347 1.43 21.13 11.51
N ARG A 348 2.77 21.14 11.47
CA ARG A 348 3.62 21.84 12.45
C ARG A 348 3.53 23.36 12.33
N ASN A 349 3.60 23.88 11.11
CA ASN A 349 3.73 25.32 10.88
C ASN A 349 2.38 26.03 10.68
N GLY A 350 1.29 25.27 10.55
CA GLY A 350 0.00 25.73 10.07
C GLY A 350 0.02 26.01 8.57
N GLN A 351 -1.15 25.95 7.94
CA GLN A 351 -1.29 26.38 6.54
C GLN A 351 -1.13 27.91 6.48
N LYS A 352 -0.01 28.39 5.92
CA LYS A 352 0.24 29.82 5.79
C LYS A 352 -0.44 30.38 4.53
N PRO A 353 -0.96 31.63 4.55
CA PRO A 353 -1.63 32.25 3.40
C PRO A 353 -0.79 32.36 2.13
N ASN A 354 0.54 32.31 2.26
CA ASN A 354 1.51 32.36 1.16
C ASN A 354 1.89 30.96 0.61
N GLY A 355 1.31 29.88 1.13
CA GLY A 355 1.65 28.51 0.70
C GLY A 355 3.05 28.05 1.11
N GLU A 356 3.66 28.63 2.16
CA GLU A 356 5.02 28.27 2.57
C GLU A 356 5.07 26.88 3.24
N ASN A 357 5.80 25.96 2.61
CA ASN A 357 6.14 24.63 3.13
C ASN A 357 7.67 24.49 3.21
N ASP A 358 8.20 23.69 4.13
CA ASP A 358 9.66 23.54 4.28
C ASP A 358 10.32 22.87 3.06
N PHE A 359 9.60 21.97 2.40
CA PHE A 359 10.12 21.07 1.37
C PHE A 359 9.54 21.29 -0.02
N ALA A 360 8.40 21.97 -0.14
CA ALA A 360 7.71 22.17 -1.41
C ALA A 360 7.33 23.64 -1.66
N GLU A 361 7.25 24.00 -2.94
CA GLU A 361 6.50 25.16 -3.41
C GLU A 361 5.02 24.74 -3.53
N MET A 362 4.10 25.55 -3.00
CA MET A 362 2.67 25.24 -2.95
C MET A 362 1.85 26.29 -3.71
N GLU A 363 0.78 25.87 -4.37
CA GLU A 363 -0.15 26.71 -5.11
C GLU A 363 -1.60 26.25 -4.82
N LEU A 364 -2.54 27.19 -4.71
CA LEU A 364 -3.96 26.84 -4.64
C LEU A 364 -4.48 26.69 -6.07
N MET A 365 -5.07 25.53 -6.38
CA MET A 365 -5.61 25.23 -7.72
C MET A 365 -7.06 24.75 -7.63
N ASN A 366 -7.85 25.08 -8.65
CA ASN A 366 -9.18 24.50 -8.84
C ASN A 366 -9.05 23.23 -9.68
N ILE A 367 -9.30 22.09 -9.06
CA ILE A 367 -9.10 20.78 -9.69
C ILE A 367 -10.34 19.89 -9.56
N THR A 368 -10.43 18.91 -10.44
CA THR A 368 -11.39 17.81 -10.34
C THR A 368 -10.73 16.50 -10.74
N VAL A 369 -11.39 15.38 -10.47
CA VAL A 369 -10.95 14.05 -10.93
C VAL A 369 -11.87 13.60 -12.06
N VAL A 370 -11.30 13.33 -13.23
CA VAL A 370 -12.06 12.76 -14.35
C VAL A 370 -12.37 11.30 -14.06
N THR A 371 -13.66 10.95 -13.95
CA THR A 371 -14.08 9.58 -13.62
C THR A 371 -14.55 8.77 -14.82
N SER A 372 -14.85 9.43 -15.94
CA SER A 372 -15.33 8.81 -17.18
C SER A 372 -15.08 9.74 -18.36
N ASN A 373 -15.17 9.22 -19.58
CA ASN A 373 -14.79 9.92 -20.81
C ASN A 373 -16.00 10.29 -21.66
N GLU A 374 -15.97 11.47 -22.27
CA GLU A 374 -16.99 11.91 -23.22
C GLU A 374 -17.09 11.01 -24.47
N PRO A 375 -18.28 10.88 -25.07
CA PRO A 375 -19.54 11.55 -24.73
C PRO A 375 -20.24 10.96 -23.50
N TYR A 376 -20.81 11.83 -22.64
CA TYR A 376 -21.62 11.43 -21.49
C TYR A 376 -23.02 10.96 -21.92
N GLY A 377 -23.61 10.05 -21.14
CA GLY A 377 -24.93 9.44 -21.38
C GLY A 377 -24.92 8.31 -22.42
N VAL A 378 -23.74 7.76 -22.75
CA VAL A 378 -23.62 6.63 -23.68
C VAL A 378 -23.51 5.34 -22.90
N HIS A 379 -24.34 4.37 -23.29
CA HIS A 379 -24.38 3.02 -22.74
C HIS A 379 -23.68 2.04 -23.68
N ASP A 380 -22.36 1.91 -23.52
CA ASP A 380 -21.53 1.00 -24.31
C ASP A 380 -21.10 -0.26 -23.53
N GLY A 381 -21.60 -0.44 -22.30
CA GLY A 381 -21.29 -1.57 -21.42
C GLY A 381 -20.03 -1.36 -20.58
N SER A 382 -19.33 -0.23 -20.73
CA SER A 382 -18.08 0.03 -20.00
C SER A 382 -18.30 0.54 -18.58
N ASN A 383 -19.48 1.07 -18.26
CA ASN A 383 -19.74 1.83 -17.04
C ASN A 383 -20.86 1.20 -16.19
N PRO A 384 -20.52 0.28 -15.26
CA PRO A 384 -21.46 -0.41 -14.38
C PRO A 384 -22.26 0.49 -13.43
N PHE A 385 -21.97 1.79 -13.34
CA PHE A 385 -22.85 2.70 -12.61
C PHE A 385 -24.16 2.98 -13.36
N PHE A 386 -24.17 2.80 -14.69
CA PHE A 386 -25.29 3.15 -15.56
C PHE A 386 -25.79 1.94 -16.35
N ASP A 387 -24.87 1.10 -16.84
CA ASP A 387 -25.20 -0.03 -17.70
C ASP A 387 -25.83 -1.20 -16.93
N GLY A 388 -26.86 -1.83 -17.51
CA GLY A 388 -27.50 -3.01 -16.91
C GLY A 388 -28.44 -2.72 -15.73
N HIS A 389 -28.64 -1.45 -15.36
CA HIS A 389 -29.49 -1.04 -14.24
C HIS A 389 -30.71 -0.25 -14.71
N ALA A 390 -31.83 -0.36 -13.97
CA ALA A 390 -33.04 0.44 -14.25
C ALA A 390 -32.91 1.90 -13.82
N SER A 391 -31.99 2.18 -12.89
CA SER A 391 -31.61 3.51 -12.41
C SER A 391 -30.12 3.51 -12.10
N PRO A 392 -29.38 4.62 -12.33
CA PRO A 392 -27.96 4.67 -12.03
C PRO A 392 -27.64 4.40 -10.55
N LYS A 393 -26.53 3.69 -10.29
CA LYS A 393 -26.00 3.50 -8.93
C LYS A 393 -25.69 4.85 -8.29
N PHE A 394 -25.82 4.91 -6.96
CA PHE A 394 -25.54 6.10 -6.16
C PHE A 394 -26.35 7.36 -6.56
N ASN A 395 -27.47 7.19 -7.26
CA ASN A 395 -28.28 8.29 -7.82
C ASN A 395 -27.48 9.23 -8.72
N LEU A 396 -26.49 8.71 -9.45
CA LEU A 396 -25.71 9.50 -10.40
C LEU A 396 -26.60 10.01 -11.54
N LEU A 397 -26.27 11.19 -12.05
CA LEU A 397 -27.05 11.84 -13.11
C LEU A 397 -26.75 11.24 -14.48
N GLU A 398 -27.77 10.74 -15.17
CA GLU A 398 -27.68 10.36 -16.58
C GLU A 398 -27.29 11.57 -17.45
N GLY A 399 -26.30 11.40 -18.32
CA GLY A 399 -25.72 12.49 -19.10
C GLY A 399 -24.80 13.42 -18.30
N GLY A 400 -24.59 13.17 -16.99
CA GLY A 400 -23.62 13.88 -16.16
C GLY A 400 -22.17 13.40 -16.35
N VAL A 401 -21.23 14.06 -15.67
CA VAL A 401 -19.77 13.85 -15.81
C VAL A 401 -19.27 12.44 -15.47
N HIS A 402 -20.10 11.63 -14.79
CA HIS A 402 -19.79 10.24 -14.45
C HIS A 402 -20.36 9.23 -15.45
N SER A 403 -21.17 9.66 -16.41
CA SER A 403 -21.96 8.80 -17.31
C SER A 403 -21.31 8.54 -18.67
N GLY A 404 -19.99 8.71 -18.75
CA GLY A 404 -19.21 8.47 -19.95
C GLY A 404 -18.66 7.05 -20.02
N HIS A 405 -17.84 6.82 -21.04
CA HIS A 405 -17.07 5.59 -21.18
C HIS A 405 -16.01 5.49 -20.08
N VAL A 406 -15.88 4.32 -19.46
CA VAL A 406 -14.85 4.04 -18.45
C VAL A 406 -13.87 3.04 -19.01
N GLN A 407 -12.57 3.29 -18.88
CA GLN A 407 -11.55 2.39 -19.40
C GLN A 407 -11.74 0.96 -18.85
N THR A 408 -11.88 0.00 -19.76
CA THR A 408 -12.23 -1.41 -19.43
C THR A 408 -11.02 -2.33 -19.27
N GLY A 409 -9.85 -1.92 -19.77
CA GLY A 409 -8.60 -2.70 -19.67
C GLY A 409 -7.47 -2.15 -20.54
N LEU A 410 -6.45 -2.97 -20.79
CA LEU A 410 -5.25 -2.61 -21.56
C LEU A 410 -5.52 -2.43 -23.05
N ASP A 411 -6.39 -3.26 -23.61
CA ASP A 411 -6.72 -3.28 -25.05
C ASP A 411 -7.98 -2.50 -25.39
N ASP A 412 -8.40 -1.58 -24.50
CA ASP A 412 -9.60 -0.79 -24.71
C ASP A 412 -9.52 0.00 -26.02
N SER A 413 -10.35 -0.41 -26.99
CA SER A 413 -10.39 0.18 -28.32
C SER A 413 -10.95 1.60 -28.32
N PHE A 414 -11.80 1.95 -27.34
CA PHE A 414 -12.28 3.31 -27.17
C PHE A 414 -11.11 4.22 -26.87
N CYS A 415 -10.21 3.83 -25.96
CA CYS A 415 -9.09 4.68 -25.55
C CYS A 415 -8.05 4.94 -26.66
N VAL A 416 -8.13 4.27 -27.81
CA VAL A 416 -7.19 4.44 -28.92
C VAL A 416 -7.53 5.69 -29.74
N LEU A 417 -6.55 6.58 -29.88
CA LEU A 417 -6.62 7.72 -30.79
C LEU A 417 -6.04 7.36 -32.16
N LYS A 418 -6.86 7.38 -33.21
CA LYS A 418 -6.44 7.01 -34.57
C LYS A 418 -5.27 7.89 -35.05
N GLY A 419 -4.18 7.24 -35.48
CA GLY A 419 -2.99 7.93 -35.99
C GLY A 419 -2.07 8.55 -34.91
N SER A 420 -2.33 8.27 -33.63
CA SER A 420 -1.52 8.72 -32.50
C SER A 420 -1.01 7.50 -31.71
N ILE A 421 0.17 7.64 -31.12
CA ILE A 421 0.72 6.68 -30.15
C ILE A 421 0.17 6.91 -28.73
N LYS A 422 -0.39 8.11 -28.48
CA LYS A 422 -1.02 8.48 -27.21
C LYS A 422 -2.53 8.33 -27.32
N GLY A 423 -3.12 7.70 -26.32
CA GLY A 423 -4.55 7.45 -26.20
C GLY A 423 -5.32 8.67 -25.72
N LYS A 424 -6.65 8.51 -25.66
CA LYS A 424 -7.59 9.59 -25.33
C LYS A 424 -8.31 9.41 -24.00
N CYS A 425 -8.16 8.28 -23.31
CA CYS A 425 -8.82 8.08 -22.01
C CYS A 425 -8.14 8.93 -20.94
N GLN A 426 -8.95 9.41 -20.01
CA GLN A 426 -8.58 10.35 -18.96
C GLN A 426 -9.07 9.91 -17.57
N ASP A 427 -9.53 8.67 -17.41
CA ASP A 427 -9.87 8.08 -16.12
C ASP A 427 -8.76 8.37 -15.10
N GLY A 428 -9.10 8.97 -13.97
CA GLY A 428 -8.14 9.32 -12.92
C GLY A 428 -7.26 10.55 -13.22
N TYR A 429 -7.52 11.30 -14.29
CA TYR A 429 -6.83 12.57 -14.50
C TYR A 429 -7.29 13.61 -13.48
N THR A 430 -6.35 14.10 -12.67
CA THR A 430 -6.54 15.29 -11.81
C THR A 430 -6.46 16.54 -12.66
N LYS A 431 -7.61 16.95 -13.20
CA LYS A 431 -7.71 18.01 -14.19
C LYS A 431 -7.91 19.36 -13.52
N GLU A 432 -7.05 20.31 -13.85
CA GLU A 432 -7.30 21.72 -13.54
C GLU A 432 -8.46 22.23 -14.39
N MET A 433 -9.47 22.81 -13.75
CA MET A 433 -10.59 23.42 -14.46
C MET A 433 -11.27 24.49 -13.63
N GLU A 434 -11.84 25.46 -14.32
CA GLU A 434 -12.71 26.48 -13.76
C GLU A 434 -14.16 26.05 -13.99
N GLY A 435 -14.92 25.81 -12.92
CA GLY A 435 -16.31 25.40 -13.04
C GLY A 435 -16.93 24.93 -11.72
N PRO A 436 -18.25 24.70 -11.71
CA PRO A 436 -18.97 24.24 -10.51
C PRO A 436 -18.50 22.87 -10.01
N ASP A 437 -17.95 22.04 -10.89
CA ASP A 437 -17.47 20.69 -10.58
C ASP A 437 -15.97 20.65 -10.19
N SER A 438 -15.39 21.81 -9.83
CA SER A 438 -14.00 21.93 -9.35
C SER A 438 -13.96 22.24 -7.85
N VAL A 439 -12.88 21.80 -7.20
CA VAL A 439 -12.61 22.09 -5.79
C VAL A 439 -11.25 22.77 -5.63
N ALA A 440 -11.19 23.74 -4.72
CA ALA A 440 -9.94 24.43 -4.40
C ALA A 440 -9.06 23.54 -3.51
N VAL A 441 -7.89 23.19 -4.01
CA VAL A 441 -6.93 22.28 -3.35
C VAL A 441 -5.57 22.94 -3.26
N LEU A 442 -4.91 22.77 -2.12
CA LEU A 442 -3.51 23.20 -1.98
C LEU A 442 -2.61 22.14 -2.62
N VAL A 443 -1.93 22.49 -3.70
CA VAL A 443 -1.14 21.56 -4.53
C VAL A 443 0.35 21.87 -4.37
N ALA A 444 1.16 20.85 -4.08
CA ALA A 444 2.61 20.96 -4.21
C ALA A 444 2.98 20.97 -5.70
N VAL A 445 3.71 21.99 -6.16
CA VAL A 445 4.07 22.14 -7.57
C VAL A 445 5.52 21.78 -7.87
N LYS A 446 6.37 21.78 -6.84
CA LYS A 446 7.81 21.54 -6.98
C LYS A 446 8.48 21.24 -5.64
N ALA A 447 9.42 20.30 -5.61
CA ALA A 447 10.32 20.10 -4.48
C ALA A 447 11.38 21.21 -4.41
N LYS A 448 11.58 21.78 -3.21
CA LYS A 448 12.53 22.86 -2.99
C LYS A 448 13.96 22.37 -3.15
N PRO A 449 14.83 23.17 -3.80
CA PRO A 449 16.25 22.87 -3.83
C PRO A 449 16.81 22.90 -2.42
N ASN A 450 17.86 22.12 -2.19
CA ASN A 450 18.59 22.16 -0.94
C ASN A 450 19.13 23.58 -0.67
N ARG A 451 18.93 24.09 0.54
CA ARG A 451 19.43 25.41 0.97
C ARG A 451 20.96 25.50 0.88
N ASN A 452 21.65 24.39 1.13
CA ASN A 452 23.07 24.25 0.91
C ASN A 452 23.36 23.86 -0.55
N VAL A 453 23.62 24.88 -1.39
CA VAL A 453 23.97 24.71 -2.81
C VAL A 453 25.23 23.87 -3.08
N LYS A 454 26.03 23.56 -2.05
CA LYS A 454 27.22 22.69 -2.16
C LYS A 454 26.93 21.24 -1.77
N SER A 455 25.76 20.95 -1.20
CA SER A 455 25.39 19.58 -0.85
C SER A 455 25.27 18.73 -2.12
N PRO A 456 25.76 17.48 -2.11
CA PRO A 456 25.49 16.54 -3.21
C PRO A 456 24.01 16.11 -3.26
N LEU A 457 23.25 16.35 -2.19
CA LEU A 457 21.81 16.12 -2.12
C LEU A 457 21.09 17.39 -2.58
N ASP A 458 20.49 17.36 -3.76
CA ASP A 458 20.00 18.57 -4.43
C ASP A 458 18.60 19.04 -3.99
N ARG A 459 17.94 18.29 -3.10
CA ARG A 459 16.64 18.63 -2.50
C ARG A 459 16.73 18.70 -1.00
N GLU A 460 16.07 19.70 -0.42
CA GLU A 460 16.01 19.91 1.04
C GLU A 460 15.46 18.68 1.77
N PHE A 461 14.45 18.03 1.16
CA PHE A 461 13.83 16.86 1.75
C PHE A 461 14.78 15.66 1.85
N PHE A 462 15.75 15.51 0.95
CA PHE A 462 16.71 14.39 1.02
C PHE A 462 17.56 14.44 2.29
N GLU A 463 18.08 15.61 2.64
CA GLU A 463 18.84 15.79 3.89
C GLU A 463 17.95 15.49 5.09
N ASN A 464 16.73 16.05 5.11
CA ASN A 464 15.81 15.82 6.21
C ASN A 464 15.40 14.34 6.37
N PHE A 465 15.13 13.66 5.26
CA PHE A 465 14.74 12.25 5.26
C PHE A 465 15.86 11.37 5.83
N LEU A 466 17.10 11.53 5.33
CA LEU A 466 18.25 10.77 5.83
C LEU A 466 18.53 11.09 7.29
N GLU A 467 18.47 12.36 7.68
CA GLU A 467 18.64 12.79 9.07
C GLU A 467 17.61 12.11 9.97
N VAL A 468 16.32 12.20 9.64
CA VAL A 468 15.22 11.67 10.46
C VAL A 468 15.32 10.15 10.61
N LEU A 469 15.56 9.40 9.52
CA LEU A 469 15.69 7.95 9.61
C LEU A 469 16.89 7.51 10.47
N ASN A 470 17.98 8.27 10.45
CA ASN A 470 19.22 7.95 11.16
C ASN A 470 19.29 8.47 12.60
N ARG A 471 18.31 9.25 13.07
CA ARG A 471 18.29 9.72 14.46
C ARG A 471 18.24 8.54 15.45
N PRO A 472 18.96 8.58 16.59
CA PRO A 472 18.87 7.51 17.58
C PRO A 472 17.51 7.48 18.32
N GLU A 473 16.79 8.59 18.36
CA GLU A 473 15.45 8.67 18.93
C GLU A 473 14.45 7.85 18.11
N HIS A 474 13.50 7.19 18.79
CA HIS A 474 12.46 6.38 18.14
C HIS A 474 12.99 5.28 17.19
N THR A 475 14.23 4.81 17.40
CA THR A 475 14.77 3.72 16.59
C THR A 475 14.14 2.37 16.93
N GLY A 476 14.15 1.45 15.95
CA GLY A 476 13.66 0.10 16.12
C GLY A 476 14.28 -0.61 17.33
N GLN A 477 13.43 -1.31 18.09
CA GLN A 477 13.77 -1.98 19.33
C GLN A 477 13.66 -3.50 19.16
N PHE A 478 14.64 -4.11 18.52
CA PHE A 478 14.73 -5.57 18.51
C PHE A 478 16.17 -6.06 18.49
N ASN A 479 16.34 -7.31 18.92
CA ASN A 479 17.62 -7.98 18.93
C ASN A 479 17.48 -9.28 18.12
N PHE A 480 18.06 -9.29 16.92
CA PHE A 480 18.10 -10.45 16.03
C PHE A 480 18.58 -11.73 16.73
N THR A 481 19.63 -11.65 17.56
CA THR A 481 20.20 -12.79 18.27
C THR A 481 19.23 -13.40 19.27
N ASN A 482 18.42 -12.57 19.94
CA ASN A 482 17.40 -13.03 20.88
C ASN A 482 16.21 -13.68 20.19
N GLN A 483 15.92 -13.29 18.96
CA GLN A 483 14.75 -13.78 18.23
C GLN A 483 15.01 -15.11 17.52
N PHE A 484 16.25 -15.35 17.11
CA PHE A 484 16.66 -16.56 16.42
C PHE A 484 17.72 -17.37 17.19
N PRO A 485 17.49 -17.71 18.49
CA PRO A 485 18.52 -18.32 19.34
C PRO A 485 18.94 -19.72 18.88
N ARG A 486 18.20 -20.33 17.96
CA ARG A 486 18.48 -21.64 17.37
C ARG A 486 18.59 -21.62 15.84
N TYR A 487 18.59 -20.45 15.21
CA TYR A 487 18.79 -20.36 13.76
C TYR A 487 20.19 -20.85 13.42
N LYS A 488 20.26 -21.71 12.42
CA LYS A 488 21.49 -22.25 11.87
C LYS A 488 21.30 -22.33 10.37
N GLU A 489 22.25 -21.77 9.62
CA GLU A 489 22.32 -21.91 8.17
C GLU A 489 22.85 -23.31 7.80
N ILE A 490 22.06 -24.34 8.10
CA ILE A 490 22.40 -25.72 7.82
C ILE A 490 21.33 -26.29 6.89
N MET A 491 21.76 -26.83 5.76
CA MET A 491 20.89 -27.55 4.85
C MET A 491 20.79 -29.02 5.29
N TYR A 492 19.58 -29.54 5.40
CA TYR A 492 19.30 -30.94 5.71
C TYR A 492 19.11 -31.75 4.42
N LYS A 493 20.18 -32.43 3.98
CA LYS A 493 20.18 -33.26 2.77
C LYS A 493 20.49 -34.72 3.13
N PRO A 494 19.57 -35.68 2.88
CA PRO A 494 19.83 -37.09 3.16
C PRO A 494 20.84 -37.70 2.17
N ASP A 495 21.66 -38.66 2.64
CA ASP A 495 22.47 -39.51 1.75
C ASP A 495 21.69 -40.77 1.36
N PHE A 496 21.39 -40.89 0.06
CA PHE A 496 20.63 -42.01 -0.51
C PHE A 496 21.50 -43.06 -1.21
N LYS A 497 22.84 -43.02 -1.13
CA LYS A 497 23.74 -43.94 -1.86
C LYS A 497 23.42 -45.43 -1.70
N HIS A 498 22.83 -45.83 -0.58
CA HIS A 498 22.53 -47.22 -0.24
C HIS A 498 21.04 -47.51 0.00
N GLN A 499 20.15 -46.60 -0.41
CA GLN A 499 18.70 -46.76 -0.22
C GLN A 499 18.01 -47.18 -1.52
N ILE A 500 16.97 -48.00 -1.40
CA ILE A 500 16.09 -48.37 -2.52
C ILE A 500 15.21 -47.17 -2.84
N LYS A 501 15.29 -46.69 -4.09
CA LYS A 501 14.45 -45.60 -4.60
C LYS A 501 13.23 -46.15 -5.33
N GLY A 502 12.07 -45.58 -5.03
CA GLY A 502 10.81 -45.89 -5.68
C GLY A 502 10.66 -45.20 -7.03
N LYS A 503 9.41 -44.99 -7.45
CA LYS A 503 9.12 -44.33 -8.72
C LYS A 503 9.53 -42.85 -8.64
N PRO A 504 10.25 -42.31 -9.64
CA PRO A 504 10.57 -40.89 -9.68
C PRO A 504 9.30 -40.06 -9.91
N VAL A 505 9.10 -39.03 -9.11
CA VAL A 505 7.95 -38.12 -9.18
C VAL A 505 8.43 -36.68 -9.22
N ILE A 506 7.81 -35.88 -10.10
CA ILE A 506 7.83 -34.42 -10.07
C ILE A 506 6.44 -34.00 -9.61
N PHE A 507 6.36 -33.11 -8.63
CA PHE A 507 5.09 -32.60 -8.12
C PHE A 507 4.88 -31.17 -8.62
N ASP A 508 3.87 -30.99 -9.47
CA ASP A 508 3.46 -29.69 -9.99
C ASP A 508 2.24 -29.21 -9.21
N MET A 509 2.30 -28.01 -8.65
CA MET A 509 1.32 -27.51 -7.68
C MET A 509 1.04 -26.03 -7.85
N ASP A 510 -0.19 -25.63 -7.52
CA ASP A 510 -0.68 -24.24 -7.56
C ASP A 510 -0.68 -23.55 -6.19
N MET A 511 -0.12 -24.24 -5.19
CA MET A 511 0.05 -23.79 -3.80
C MET A 511 -1.26 -23.57 -3.04
N SER A 512 -2.36 -24.19 -3.47
CA SER A 512 -3.57 -24.29 -2.66
C SER A 512 -3.33 -25.05 -1.33
N PRO A 513 -4.19 -24.87 -0.30
CA PRO A 513 -4.10 -25.65 0.93
C PRO A 513 -4.12 -27.17 0.69
N GLY A 514 -4.83 -27.64 -0.35
CA GLY A 514 -4.86 -29.04 -0.74
C GLY A 514 -3.50 -29.56 -1.21
N ASP A 515 -2.78 -28.76 -1.99
CA ASP A 515 -1.44 -29.10 -2.48
C ASP A 515 -0.41 -29.16 -1.35
N PHE A 516 -0.51 -28.29 -0.35
CA PHE A 516 0.35 -28.37 0.83
C PHE A 516 0.17 -29.68 1.59
N VAL A 517 -1.07 -30.14 1.76
CA VAL A 517 -1.36 -31.44 2.38
C VAL A 517 -0.81 -32.57 1.51
N ALA A 518 -0.99 -32.50 0.19
CA ALA A 518 -0.45 -33.48 -0.74
C ALA A 518 1.09 -33.54 -0.70
N LEU A 519 1.77 -32.38 -0.64
CA LEU A 519 3.21 -32.29 -0.48
C LEU A 519 3.67 -32.97 0.81
N MET A 520 2.99 -32.71 1.94
CA MET A 520 3.29 -33.38 3.21
C MET A 520 3.13 -34.91 3.11
N CYS A 521 2.08 -35.39 2.45
CA CYS A 521 1.89 -36.82 2.20
C CYS A 521 3.02 -37.41 1.34
N LEU A 522 3.43 -36.72 0.27
CA LEU A 522 4.55 -37.15 -0.59
C LEU A 522 5.88 -37.19 0.18
N LEU A 523 6.15 -36.19 1.02
CA LEU A 523 7.37 -36.13 1.85
C LEU A 523 7.39 -37.20 2.96
N LYS A 524 6.21 -37.65 3.43
CA LYS A 524 6.07 -38.76 4.40
C LYS A 524 6.06 -40.15 3.74
N ALA A 525 5.86 -40.23 2.44
CA ALA A 525 5.84 -41.51 1.74
C ALA A 525 7.21 -42.20 1.84
N PRO A 526 7.27 -43.55 1.98
CA PRO A 526 8.53 -44.26 1.98
C PRO A 526 9.29 -44.02 0.68
N LEU A 527 10.60 -43.73 0.77
CA LEU A 527 11.46 -43.49 -0.40
C LEU A 527 11.42 -44.65 -1.41
N ALA A 528 11.28 -45.88 -0.91
CA ALA A 528 11.19 -47.08 -1.75
C ALA A 528 9.89 -47.16 -2.58
N ALA A 529 8.86 -46.37 -2.23
CA ALA A 529 7.62 -46.26 -2.99
C ALA A 529 7.63 -45.03 -3.91
N ILE A 530 7.99 -43.86 -3.38
CA ILE A 530 7.97 -42.57 -4.08
C ILE A 530 9.31 -41.86 -3.88
N ASP A 531 9.98 -41.53 -4.98
CA ASP A 531 11.20 -40.72 -5.04
C ASP A 531 10.83 -39.33 -5.58
N LEU A 532 10.42 -38.41 -4.70
CA LEU A 532 10.12 -37.03 -5.07
C LEU A 532 11.41 -36.30 -5.43
N ARG A 533 11.54 -35.90 -6.70
CA ARG A 533 12.76 -35.34 -7.30
C ARG A 533 12.71 -33.84 -7.57
N GLY A 534 11.54 -33.25 -7.54
CA GLY A 534 11.36 -31.82 -7.80
C GLY A 534 9.94 -31.38 -7.53
N ILE A 535 9.82 -30.12 -7.18
CA ILE A 535 8.55 -29.42 -7.00
C ILE A 535 8.51 -28.28 -8.01
N LEU A 536 7.43 -28.16 -8.75
CA LEU A 536 7.15 -27.05 -9.65
C LEU A 536 5.98 -26.26 -9.09
N VAL A 537 6.10 -24.93 -9.09
CA VAL A 537 5.11 -24.03 -8.53
C VAL A 537 4.53 -23.19 -9.65
N SER A 538 3.22 -23.26 -9.87
CA SER A 538 2.53 -22.39 -10.81
C SER A 538 2.20 -21.05 -10.16
N GLY A 539 2.77 -19.96 -10.69
CA GLY A 539 2.64 -18.60 -10.13
C GLY A 539 1.33 -17.87 -10.46
N ASN A 540 0.37 -18.54 -11.08
CA ASN A 540 -0.89 -17.96 -11.56
C ASN A 540 -2.13 -18.71 -11.05
N GLY A 541 -1.94 -19.56 -10.05
CA GLY A 541 -2.98 -20.39 -9.45
C GLY A 541 -3.54 -19.77 -8.17
N TRP A 542 -3.68 -20.60 -7.14
CA TRP A 542 -4.33 -20.22 -5.89
C TRP A 542 -3.46 -19.36 -4.97
N ALA A 543 -2.13 -19.51 -4.96
CA ALA A 543 -1.24 -18.66 -4.15
C ALA A 543 -0.26 -17.83 -4.99
N ASN A 544 0.23 -16.74 -4.38
CA ASN A 544 1.23 -15.88 -4.99
C ASN A 544 2.61 -16.58 -5.06
N PRO A 545 3.31 -16.58 -6.22
CA PRO A 545 4.64 -17.18 -6.36
C PRO A 545 5.71 -16.65 -5.40
N ALA A 546 5.60 -15.43 -4.88
CA ALA A 546 6.46 -14.91 -3.81
C ALA A 546 6.38 -15.73 -2.50
N THR A 547 5.37 -16.60 -2.36
CA THR A 547 5.22 -17.51 -1.22
C THR A 547 6.05 -18.80 -1.34
N VAL A 548 6.85 -18.97 -2.40
CA VAL A 548 7.73 -20.14 -2.61
C VAL A 548 8.60 -20.48 -1.40
N ASP A 549 8.94 -19.46 -0.61
CA ASP A 549 9.64 -19.54 0.65
C ASP A 549 9.04 -20.52 1.67
N ILE A 550 7.71 -20.66 1.68
CA ILE A 550 7.00 -21.59 2.56
C ILE A 550 7.33 -23.03 2.17
N ILE A 551 7.53 -23.32 0.89
CA ILE A 551 7.93 -24.65 0.41
C ILE A 551 9.35 -24.96 0.90
N TYR A 552 10.25 -23.97 0.89
CA TYR A 552 11.59 -24.16 1.45
C TYR A 552 11.54 -24.48 2.94
N ASP A 553 10.71 -23.76 3.71
CA ASP A 553 10.52 -24.03 5.13
C ASP A 553 9.94 -25.44 5.40
N VAL A 554 8.96 -25.87 4.60
CA VAL A 554 8.38 -27.22 4.69
C VAL A 554 9.43 -28.30 4.38
N LEU A 555 10.20 -28.12 3.31
CA LEU A 555 11.29 -29.03 2.95
C LEU A 555 12.34 -29.10 4.06
N HIS A 556 12.70 -27.95 4.62
CA HIS A 556 13.66 -27.84 5.70
C HIS A 556 13.16 -28.55 6.97
N MET A 557 11.90 -28.32 7.36
CA MET A 557 11.22 -29.02 8.47
C MET A 557 11.24 -30.55 8.28
N MET A 558 11.11 -30.99 7.04
CA MET A 558 11.06 -32.41 6.67
C MET A 558 12.44 -33.02 6.40
N GLY A 559 13.51 -32.24 6.50
CA GLY A 559 14.88 -32.70 6.25
C GLY A 559 15.16 -33.06 4.79
N ARG A 560 14.50 -32.37 3.86
CA ARG A 560 14.52 -32.62 2.41
C ARG A 560 14.97 -31.39 1.61
N ASP A 561 15.97 -30.67 2.10
CA ASP A 561 16.59 -29.55 1.39
C ASP A 561 17.33 -29.97 0.09
N ASP A 562 17.38 -31.27 -0.20
CA ASP A 562 17.87 -31.84 -1.46
C ASP A 562 16.91 -31.64 -2.63
N ILE A 563 15.63 -31.40 -2.37
CA ILE A 563 14.62 -31.30 -3.42
C ILE A 563 14.67 -29.90 -4.08
N PRO A 564 14.94 -29.80 -5.40
CA PRO A 564 14.85 -28.55 -6.12
C PRO A 564 13.39 -28.09 -6.22
N VAL A 565 13.19 -26.78 -6.11
CA VAL A 565 11.89 -26.13 -6.32
C VAL A 565 12.06 -25.18 -7.50
N GLY A 566 11.24 -25.35 -8.53
CA GLY A 566 11.19 -24.46 -9.68
C GLY A 566 9.95 -23.57 -9.62
N LEU A 567 10.16 -22.27 -9.74
CA LEU A 567 9.08 -21.30 -9.89
C LEU A 567 8.71 -21.18 -11.37
N GLY A 568 7.45 -21.43 -11.70
CA GLY A 568 6.91 -21.22 -13.04
C GLY A 568 6.78 -19.73 -13.36
N ASN A 569 6.74 -19.40 -14.65
CA ASN A 569 6.42 -18.04 -15.07
C ASN A 569 4.96 -17.72 -14.71
N ILE A 570 4.67 -16.48 -14.33
CA ILE A 570 3.32 -16.02 -13.99
C ILE A 570 2.43 -15.95 -15.24
N THR A 571 3.03 -15.76 -16.41
CA THR A 571 2.30 -15.76 -17.68
C THR A 571 2.35 -17.12 -18.37
N ALA A 572 1.21 -17.55 -18.90
CA ALA A 572 1.12 -18.74 -19.73
C ALA A 572 1.90 -18.54 -21.05
N LEU A 573 2.43 -19.63 -21.62
CA LEU A 573 3.18 -19.60 -22.88
C LEU A 573 2.34 -18.92 -23.99
N ARG A 574 2.89 -17.83 -24.55
CA ARG A 574 2.31 -17.06 -25.67
C ARG A 574 1.07 -16.20 -25.34
N SER A 575 0.73 -16.01 -24.07
CA SER A 575 -0.26 -15.01 -23.68
C SER A 575 0.43 -13.69 -23.32
N PRO A 576 0.20 -12.59 -24.07
CA PRO A 576 0.57 -11.25 -23.61
C PRO A 576 -0.35 -10.76 -22.49
N ASP A 577 -1.49 -11.43 -22.30
CA ASP A 577 -2.54 -11.00 -21.39
C ASP A 577 -2.17 -11.34 -19.95
N LEU A 578 -2.10 -10.30 -19.11
CA LEU A 578 -1.66 -10.34 -17.70
C LEU A 578 -2.73 -10.93 -16.76
N GLY A 579 -3.42 -11.98 -17.20
CA GLY A 579 -4.02 -12.96 -16.29
C GLY A 579 -5.38 -12.65 -15.66
N CYS A 580 -6.17 -11.67 -16.13
CA CYS A 580 -7.48 -11.40 -15.49
C CYS A 580 -8.67 -12.24 -16.02
N GLU A 581 -8.58 -13.01 -17.12
CA GLU A 581 -9.77 -13.73 -17.63
C GLU A 581 -10.26 -14.85 -16.68
N TYR A 582 -9.35 -15.67 -16.17
CA TYR A 582 -9.70 -16.84 -15.32
C TYR A 582 -9.63 -16.54 -13.81
N VAL A 583 -8.86 -15.52 -13.42
CA VAL A 583 -8.74 -15.03 -12.03
C VAL A 583 -10.06 -14.44 -11.52
N LYS A 584 -10.90 -13.91 -12.43
CA LYS A 584 -12.25 -13.40 -12.13
C LYS A 584 -13.18 -14.39 -11.42
N ALA A 585 -12.87 -15.68 -11.39
CA ALA A 585 -13.67 -16.69 -10.71
C ALA A 585 -13.32 -16.87 -9.22
N ILE A 586 -12.20 -16.30 -8.76
CA ILE A 586 -11.72 -16.45 -7.38
C ILE A 586 -12.00 -15.15 -6.62
N PRO A 587 -12.60 -15.21 -5.42
CA PRO A 587 -12.74 -14.04 -4.58
C PRO A 587 -11.38 -13.41 -4.26
N HIS A 588 -11.26 -12.08 -4.29
CA HIS A 588 -10.05 -11.40 -3.82
C HIS A 588 -9.97 -11.38 -2.29
N GLY A 589 -11.12 -11.44 -1.64
CA GLY A 589 -11.27 -11.46 -0.20
C GLY A 589 -11.23 -12.84 0.45
N SER A 590 -11.70 -12.92 1.69
CA SER A 590 -11.91 -14.15 2.47
C SER A 590 -12.69 -15.19 1.65
N GLY A 591 -12.25 -16.44 1.69
CA GLY A 591 -12.77 -17.51 0.83
C GLY A 591 -12.11 -17.62 -0.54
N GLY A 592 -11.14 -16.75 -0.88
CA GLY A 592 -10.43 -16.77 -2.17
C GLY A 592 -8.92 -16.55 -2.05
N PHE A 593 -8.31 -15.63 -2.81
CA PHE A 593 -6.86 -15.34 -2.78
C PHE A 593 -6.35 -15.04 -1.37
N LEU A 594 -7.23 -14.52 -0.53
CA LEU A 594 -6.89 -14.23 0.85
C LEU A 594 -6.83 -15.45 1.77
N ASP A 595 -7.59 -16.50 1.44
CA ASP A 595 -7.57 -17.75 2.20
C ASP A 595 -6.36 -18.60 1.83
N THR A 596 -5.84 -18.53 0.60
CA THR A 596 -4.55 -19.15 0.24
C THR A 596 -3.37 -18.41 0.86
N ASP A 597 -3.48 -17.10 0.97
CA ASP A 597 -2.61 -16.25 1.76
C ASP A 597 -2.61 -16.61 3.27
N THR A 598 -3.55 -17.42 3.78
CA THR A 598 -3.46 -17.94 5.19
C THR A 598 -2.18 -18.73 5.45
N LEU A 599 -1.55 -19.28 4.41
CA LEU A 599 -0.22 -19.89 4.52
C LEU A 599 0.85 -18.88 4.98
N PHE A 600 0.64 -17.57 4.83
CA PHE A 600 1.50 -16.57 5.46
C PHE A 600 1.50 -16.66 6.99
N GLY A 601 0.36 -17.04 7.59
CA GLY A 601 0.30 -17.39 9.01
C GLY A 601 1.12 -18.65 9.32
N LEU A 602 1.10 -19.64 8.42
CA LEU A 602 1.91 -20.85 8.55
C LEU A 602 3.42 -20.55 8.47
N ALA A 603 3.85 -19.62 7.62
CA ALA A 603 5.24 -19.18 7.51
C ALA A 603 5.82 -18.61 8.83
N ARG A 604 4.95 -18.15 9.75
CA ARG A 604 5.36 -17.69 11.09
C ARG A 604 5.64 -18.85 12.07
N VAL A 605 5.15 -20.06 11.78
CA VAL A 605 5.31 -21.23 12.67
C VAL A 605 6.23 -22.30 12.10
N LEU A 606 6.58 -22.22 10.82
CA LEU A 606 7.55 -23.11 10.18
C LEU A 606 9.00 -22.68 10.49
N PRO A 607 9.95 -23.64 10.51
CA PRO A 607 11.36 -23.29 10.65
C PRO A 607 11.83 -22.55 9.39
N ARG A 608 12.62 -21.49 9.58
CA ARG A 608 13.16 -20.70 8.46
C ARG A 608 14.23 -21.49 7.73
N SER A 609 13.99 -21.80 6.47
CA SER A 609 14.99 -22.42 5.60
C SER A 609 16.10 -21.41 5.26
N PRO A 610 17.38 -21.82 5.27
CA PRO A 610 18.47 -20.96 4.78
C PRO A 610 18.42 -20.73 3.26
N ARG A 611 17.51 -21.39 2.53
CA ARG A 611 17.29 -21.15 1.10
C ARG A 611 16.56 -19.83 0.83
N SER A 612 15.84 -19.29 1.81
CA SER A 612 15.00 -18.11 1.66
C SER A 612 15.78 -16.80 1.52
N GLU A 613 17.06 -16.77 1.89
CA GLU A 613 17.93 -15.59 1.73
C GLU A 613 18.46 -15.40 0.29
N ILE A 614 18.37 -16.44 -0.56
CA ILE A 614 19.04 -16.49 -1.87
C ILE A 614 18.38 -15.57 -2.92
N TRP A 615 17.17 -15.06 -2.65
CA TRP A 615 16.53 -14.06 -3.53
C TRP A 615 17.11 -12.64 -3.39
N CYS A 616 17.93 -12.39 -2.37
CA CYS A 616 18.50 -11.07 -2.08
C CYS A 616 19.97 -10.89 -2.52
N SER A 617 20.57 -11.89 -3.18
CA SER A 617 22.00 -11.90 -3.54
C SER A 617 22.27 -11.77 -5.03
#